data_AF-A0A6J2K2Z4-F1
#
_entry.id   AF-A0A6J2K2Z4-F1
#
_cell.length_a   1.000
_cell.length_b   1.000
_cell.length_c   1.000
_cell.angle_alpha   90.00
_cell.angle_beta   90.00
_cell.angle_gamma   90.00
#
_symmetry.space_group_name_H-M   'P 1'
#
loop_
_entity.id
_entity.type
_entity.pdbx_description
1 polymer ?
#
loop_
_entity_poly.entity_id
_entity_poly.type
_entity_poly.pdbx_seq_one_letter_code
_entity_poly.pdbx_strand_id
1 'polypeptide(L)'
;MEGKVEAALSIWKDGVEVGSKRYRLEPYCTVYQAELLALARATRVIMGSEASEFRVFCDSRAALDSITNNDCYHPLAVEARENIIVLQRIGKIIKILWIKAHVGVKGNERADKLAKEAALKLKTKADYSACPVSYIKTHIRGTSIKEWHRRYDDRETASVTKAFFPRVETAYPIVRKLKFDQTLTQLMTGHGGFLSNLYRFKLRDSPACPCDSIYDETPLHIIAECAIFSRERQELETEIKIQICTEEIKNIMENKK
;
A
#
# COMPACT_ATOMS: atom_id res chain seq x y z
N MET A 1 -5.51 12.97 -10.94
CA MET A 1 -5.14 12.09 -12.08
C MET A 1 -4.51 10.81 -11.52
N GLU A 2 -5.24 10.03 -10.72
CA GLU A 2 -4.64 8.89 -10.03
C GLU A 2 -5.02 7.57 -10.71
N GLY A 3 -4.00 6.78 -11.07
CA GLY A 3 -4.12 5.33 -11.23
C GLY A 3 -4.30 4.77 -12.64
N LYS A 4 -4.62 5.58 -13.67
CA LYS A 4 -4.72 5.05 -15.04
C LYS A 4 -3.34 4.94 -15.67
N VAL A 5 -2.92 3.71 -15.95
CA VAL A 5 -1.69 3.37 -16.65
C VAL A 5 -2.04 2.83 -18.02
N GLU A 6 -1.25 3.20 -19.02
CA GLU A 6 -1.38 2.68 -20.38
C GLU A 6 -0.01 2.27 -20.89
N ALA A 7 0.04 1.46 -21.94
CA ALA A 7 1.29 1.07 -22.59
C ALA A 7 1.41 1.75 -23.95
N ALA A 8 2.63 2.05 -24.37
CA ALA A 8 2.87 2.62 -25.68
C ALA A 8 4.22 2.18 -26.26
N LEU A 9 4.32 2.27 -27.58
CA LEU A 9 5.54 2.05 -28.35
C LEU A 9 5.77 3.25 -29.25
N SER A 10 7.01 3.72 -29.30
CA SER A 10 7.51 4.60 -30.36
C SER A 10 8.48 3.82 -31.22
N ILE A 11 8.28 3.84 -32.55
CA ILE A 11 9.04 3.04 -33.51
C ILE A 11 9.88 4.00 -34.33
N TRP A 12 11.18 3.75 -34.39
CA TRP A 12 12.16 4.66 -34.99
C TRP A 12 13.00 3.94 -36.04
N LYS A 13 13.30 4.65 -37.12
CA LYS A 13 14.25 4.23 -38.16
C LYS A 13 15.13 5.42 -38.53
N ASP A 14 16.44 5.22 -38.51
CA ASP A 14 17.44 6.25 -38.89
C ASP A 14 17.24 7.61 -38.18
N GLY A 15 16.87 7.55 -36.89
CA GLY A 15 16.67 8.74 -36.05
C GLY A 15 15.32 9.44 -36.22
N VAL A 16 14.41 8.91 -37.04
CA VAL A 16 13.07 9.46 -37.29
C VAL A 16 11.99 8.51 -36.76
N GLU A 17 10.94 9.06 -36.13
CA GLU A 17 9.77 8.28 -35.71
C GLU A 17 8.98 7.85 -36.96
N VAL A 18 8.91 6.54 -37.22
CA VAL A 18 8.19 5.96 -38.35
C VAL A 18 6.80 5.43 -37.97
N GLY A 19 6.52 5.35 -36.68
CA GLY A 19 5.20 4.96 -36.19
C GLY A 19 5.13 4.93 -34.68
N SER A 20 3.91 4.84 -34.17
CA SER A 20 3.64 4.63 -32.76
C SER A 20 2.42 3.74 -32.56
N LYS A 21 2.39 3.07 -31.41
CA LYS A 21 1.25 2.27 -30.96
C LYS A 21 0.93 2.65 -29.52
N ARG A 22 -0.35 2.61 -29.17
CA ARG A 22 -0.88 2.84 -27.82
C ARG A 22 -1.79 1.68 -27.48
N TYR A 23 -1.72 1.19 -26.25
CA TYR A 23 -2.48 0.04 -25.79
C TYR A 23 -3.17 0.39 -24.48
N ARG A 24 -4.46 0.07 -24.41
CA ARG A 24 -5.28 0.36 -23.25
C ARG A 24 -5.20 -0.75 -22.21
N LEU A 25 -5.00 -0.42 -20.94
CA LEU A 25 -5.15 -1.31 -19.80
C LEU A 25 -6.39 -0.93 -18.97
N GLU A 26 -6.95 -1.89 -18.25
CA GLU A 26 -7.98 -1.57 -17.27
C GLU A 26 -7.41 -0.77 -16.09
N PRO A 27 -8.19 0.14 -15.46
CA PRO A 27 -7.68 1.10 -14.45
C PRO A 27 -7.04 0.51 -13.20
N TYR A 28 -7.22 -0.78 -12.93
CA TYR A 28 -6.59 -1.48 -11.81
C TYR A 28 -5.21 -2.06 -12.15
N CYS A 29 -4.79 -1.97 -13.42
CA CYS A 29 -3.49 -2.49 -13.84
C CYS A 29 -2.34 -1.63 -13.27
N THR A 30 -1.17 -2.24 -13.15
CA THR A 30 0.02 -1.54 -12.62
C THR A 30 0.93 -1.04 -13.75
N VAL A 31 1.79 -0.08 -13.45
CA VAL A 31 2.87 0.36 -14.36
C VAL A 31 3.68 -0.84 -14.83
N TYR A 32 4.02 -1.77 -13.92
CA TYR A 32 4.71 -3.01 -14.26
C TYR A 32 3.98 -3.85 -15.33
N GLN A 33 2.65 -3.98 -15.25
CA GLN A 33 1.88 -4.68 -16.28
C GLN A 33 1.84 -3.92 -17.60
N ALA A 34 1.79 -2.58 -17.57
CA ALA A 34 1.87 -1.75 -18.77
C ALA A 34 3.22 -1.94 -19.49
N GLU A 35 4.32 -1.98 -18.74
CA GLU A 35 5.67 -2.22 -19.28
C GLU A 35 5.82 -3.61 -19.91
N LEU A 36 5.31 -4.65 -19.23
CA LEU A 36 5.25 -5.98 -19.81
C LEU A 36 4.38 -6.05 -21.07
N LEU A 37 3.27 -5.30 -21.10
CA LEU A 37 2.40 -5.24 -22.27
C LEU A 37 3.13 -4.58 -23.42
N ALA A 38 3.82 -3.46 -23.17
CA ALA A 38 4.64 -2.79 -24.19
C ALA A 38 5.66 -3.75 -24.79
N LEU A 39 6.43 -4.48 -23.96
CA LEU A 39 7.41 -5.47 -24.43
C LEU A 39 6.77 -6.59 -25.25
N ALA A 40 5.68 -7.20 -24.76
CA ALA A 40 4.97 -8.26 -25.48
C ALA A 40 4.38 -7.78 -26.82
N ARG A 41 3.92 -6.52 -26.89
CA ARG A 41 3.42 -5.93 -28.13
C ARG A 41 4.56 -5.52 -29.07
N ALA A 42 5.71 -5.11 -28.54
CA ALA A 42 6.90 -4.82 -29.34
C ALA A 42 7.36 -6.07 -30.11
N THR A 43 7.37 -7.24 -29.47
CA THR A 43 7.74 -8.49 -30.14
C THR A 43 6.76 -8.84 -31.27
N ARG A 44 5.46 -8.55 -31.13
CA ARG A 44 4.47 -8.74 -32.21
C ARG A 44 4.69 -7.76 -33.37
N VAL A 45 5.00 -6.50 -33.08
CA VAL A 45 5.33 -5.49 -34.10
C VAL A 45 6.57 -5.94 -34.88
N ILE A 46 7.60 -6.42 -34.19
CA ILE A 46 8.82 -6.94 -34.81
C ILE A 46 8.49 -8.15 -35.70
N MET A 47 7.60 -9.03 -35.28
CA MET A 47 7.20 -10.23 -36.04
C MET A 47 6.65 -9.88 -37.42
N GLY A 48 5.85 -8.82 -37.54
CA GLY A 48 5.29 -8.34 -38.81
C GLY A 48 6.20 -7.42 -39.64
N SER A 49 7.39 -7.08 -39.16
CA SER A 49 8.33 -6.21 -39.90
C SER A 49 9.18 -6.99 -40.91
N GLU A 50 9.55 -6.38 -42.03
CA GLU A 50 10.46 -6.97 -43.03
C GLU A 50 11.94 -6.87 -42.63
N ALA A 51 12.28 -6.04 -41.65
CA ALA A 51 13.66 -5.90 -41.18
C ALA A 51 14.14 -7.16 -40.43
N SER A 52 15.47 -7.34 -40.36
CA SER A 52 16.12 -8.48 -39.72
C SER A 52 16.79 -8.15 -38.38
N GLU A 53 17.18 -6.90 -38.12
CA GLU A 53 17.79 -6.47 -36.85
C GLU A 53 16.93 -5.43 -36.14
N PHE A 54 16.72 -5.62 -34.82
CA PHE A 54 15.93 -4.74 -33.98
C PHE A 54 16.61 -4.47 -32.65
N ARG A 55 16.42 -3.25 -32.15
CA ARG A 55 16.82 -2.84 -30.79
C ARG A 55 15.59 -2.36 -30.04
N VAL A 56 15.30 -3.02 -28.92
CA VAL A 56 14.19 -2.67 -28.04
C VAL A 56 14.78 -2.00 -26.81
N PHE A 57 14.38 -0.76 -26.56
CA PHE A 57 14.79 0.00 -25.39
C PHE A 57 13.64 0.05 -24.39
N CYS A 58 13.91 -0.23 -23.13
CA CYS A 58 12.92 -0.23 -22.05
C CYS A 58 13.57 0.33 -20.77
N ASP A 59 12.88 1.19 -20.06
CA ASP A 59 13.36 1.77 -18.80
C ASP A 59 12.90 1.02 -17.55
N SER A 60 11.96 0.08 -17.71
CA SER A 60 11.50 -0.80 -16.64
C SER A 60 12.41 -2.02 -16.43
N ARG A 61 13.35 -1.88 -15.49
CA ARG A 61 14.23 -2.99 -15.10
C ARG A 61 13.44 -4.22 -14.64
N ALA A 62 12.38 -4.02 -13.86
CA ALA A 62 11.54 -5.11 -13.37
C ALA A 62 10.84 -5.89 -14.49
N ALA A 63 10.38 -5.21 -15.55
CA ALA A 63 9.77 -5.87 -16.70
C ALA A 63 10.82 -6.67 -17.49
N LEU A 64 12.02 -6.12 -17.67
CA LEU A 64 13.15 -6.81 -18.30
C LEU A 64 13.57 -8.05 -17.53
N ASP A 65 13.71 -7.95 -16.20
CA ASP A 65 14.05 -9.11 -15.35
C ASP A 65 12.97 -10.20 -15.43
N SER A 66 11.70 -9.82 -15.61
CA SER A 66 10.59 -10.77 -15.74
C SER A 66 10.59 -11.54 -17.07
N ILE A 67 10.97 -10.88 -18.18
CA ILE A 67 11.08 -11.55 -19.47
C ILE A 67 12.39 -12.35 -19.60
N THR A 68 13.40 -12.11 -18.78
CA THR A 68 14.63 -12.93 -18.78
C THR A 68 14.57 -14.06 -17.76
N ASN A 69 13.71 -13.98 -16.75
CA ASN A 69 13.51 -15.01 -15.75
C ASN A 69 12.54 -16.10 -16.22
N ASN A 70 13.02 -17.34 -16.38
CA ASN A 70 12.20 -18.49 -16.78
C ASN A 70 11.18 -18.92 -15.72
N ASP A 71 11.39 -18.58 -14.44
CA ASP A 71 10.48 -18.88 -13.33
C ASP A 71 9.40 -17.78 -13.16
N CYS A 72 9.40 -16.76 -14.02
CA CYS A 72 8.32 -15.77 -14.06
C CYS A 72 7.17 -16.27 -14.96
N TYR A 73 6.03 -16.56 -14.34
CA TYR A 73 4.82 -17.05 -15.02
C TYR A 73 3.80 -15.96 -15.35
N HIS A 74 4.16 -14.68 -15.26
CA HIS A 74 3.24 -13.62 -15.64
C HIS A 74 2.89 -13.76 -17.14
N PRO A 75 1.60 -13.79 -17.55
CA PRO A 75 1.20 -14.12 -18.92
C PRO A 75 1.89 -13.27 -19.99
N LEU A 76 1.99 -11.95 -19.78
CA LEU A 76 2.69 -11.05 -20.71
C LEU A 76 4.20 -11.30 -20.79
N ALA A 77 4.84 -11.74 -19.70
CA ALA A 77 6.26 -12.06 -19.69
C ALA A 77 6.52 -13.36 -20.46
N VAL A 78 5.67 -14.38 -20.23
CA VAL A 78 5.68 -15.63 -20.99
C VAL A 78 5.47 -15.34 -22.48
N GLU A 79 4.45 -14.54 -22.82
CA GLU A 79 4.14 -14.16 -24.20
C GLU A 79 5.35 -13.48 -24.88
N ALA A 80 5.99 -12.53 -24.21
CA ALA A 80 7.18 -11.86 -24.74
C ALA A 80 8.34 -12.86 -24.97
N ARG A 81 8.60 -13.76 -24.02
CA ARG A 81 9.65 -14.80 -24.16
C ARG A 81 9.39 -15.72 -25.33
N GLU A 82 8.17 -16.25 -25.44
CA GLU A 82 7.78 -17.15 -26.52
C GLU A 82 7.91 -16.45 -27.88
N ASN A 83 7.45 -15.20 -27.97
CA ASN A 83 7.62 -14.40 -29.19
C ASN A 83 9.10 -14.19 -29.53
N ILE A 84 9.97 -13.91 -28.55
CA ILE A 84 11.42 -13.75 -28.79
C ILE A 84 12.03 -15.04 -29.35
N ILE A 85 11.67 -16.20 -28.79
CA ILE A 85 12.13 -17.51 -29.30
C ILE A 85 11.68 -17.72 -30.75
N VAL A 86 10.42 -17.41 -31.07
CA VAL A 86 9.90 -17.50 -32.44
C VAL A 86 10.66 -16.56 -33.37
N LEU A 87 10.90 -15.32 -32.95
CA LEU A 87 11.62 -14.32 -33.74
C LEU A 87 13.05 -14.76 -34.08
N GLN A 88 13.76 -15.37 -33.13
CA GLN A 88 15.08 -15.95 -33.37
C GLN A 88 15.04 -17.08 -34.40
N ARG A 89 14.02 -17.96 -34.34
CA ARG A 89 13.86 -19.08 -35.28
C ARG A 89 13.60 -18.62 -36.72
N ILE A 90 12.94 -17.48 -36.91
CA ILE A 90 12.69 -16.89 -38.23
C ILE A 90 13.82 -15.96 -38.69
N GLY A 91 14.98 -15.99 -38.03
CA GLY A 91 16.18 -15.25 -38.45
C GLY A 91 16.21 -13.77 -38.05
N LYS A 92 15.37 -13.33 -37.10
CA LYS A 92 15.39 -11.96 -36.58
C LYS A 92 16.32 -11.83 -35.38
N ILE A 93 17.21 -10.83 -35.43
CA ILE A 93 18.15 -10.49 -34.37
C ILE A 93 17.53 -9.39 -33.51
N ILE A 94 17.34 -9.66 -32.22
CA ILE A 94 16.73 -8.73 -31.28
C ILE A 94 17.69 -8.48 -30.13
N LYS A 95 18.02 -7.21 -29.89
CA LYS A 95 18.78 -6.75 -28.72
C LYS A 95 17.86 -5.94 -27.82
N ILE A 96 17.64 -6.41 -26.60
CA ILE A 96 16.85 -5.71 -25.59
C ILE A 96 17.80 -4.99 -24.64
N LEU A 97 17.61 -3.68 -24.49
CA LEU A 97 18.51 -2.78 -23.78
C LEU A 97 17.75 -2.05 -22.69
N TRP A 98 18.25 -2.12 -21.46
CA TRP A 98 17.77 -1.26 -20.40
C TRP A 98 18.34 0.15 -20.58
N ILE A 99 17.48 1.14 -20.44
CA ILE A 99 17.88 2.55 -20.44
C ILE A 99 17.36 3.26 -19.19
N LYS A 100 18.01 4.33 -18.78
CA LYS A 100 17.54 5.12 -17.64
C LYS A 100 16.34 5.97 -18.09
N ALA A 101 15.28 5.97 -17.28
CA ALA A 101 14.13 6.84 -17.50
C ALA A 101 14.53 8.33 -17.39
N HIS A 102 13.86 9.18 -18.17
CA HIS A 102 13.93 10.65 -18.05
C HIS A 102 15.33 11.28 -18.18
N VAL A 103 16.17 10.74 -19.06
CA VAL A 103 17.52 11.30 -19.34
C VAL A 103 17.67 11.90 -20.74
N GLY A 104 16.59 12.28 -21.43
CA GLY A 104 16.68 12.91 -22.76
C GLY A 104 16.69 11.95 -23.94
N VAL A 105 16.45 10.64 -23.73
CA VAL A 105 16.37 9.68 -24.85
C VAL A 105 15.04 9.90 -25.58
N LYS A 106 15.10 10.57 -26.74
CA LYS A 106 13.94 10.99 -27.54
C LYS A 106 12.87 9.90 -27.70
N GLY A 107 13.28 8.67 -28.02
CA GLY A 107 12.34 7.55 -28.19
C GLY A 107 11.63 7.13 -26.90
N ASN A 108 12.33 7.12 -25.76
CA ASN A 108 11.75 6.79 -24.46
C ASN A 108 10.76 7.86 -24.01
N GLU A 109 11.19 9.12 -24.06
CA GLU A 109 10.32 10.26 -23.70
C GLU A 109 9.07 10.32 -24.58
N ARG A 110 9.21 9.94 -25.86
CA ARG A 110 8.08 9.81 -26.78
C ARG A 110 7.13 8.69 -26.36
N ALA A 111 7.64 7.52 -26.00
CA ALA A 111 6.83 6.40 -25.51
C ALA A 111 6.07 6.79 -24.22
N ASP A 112 6.74 7.41 -23.25
CA ASP A 112 6.14 7.93 -22.02
C ASP A 112 5.02 8.93 -22.31
N LYS A 113 5.27 9.87 -23.22
CA LYS A 113 4.27 10.86 -23.64
C LYS A 113 3.06 10.18 -24.27
N LEU A 114 3.27 9.18 -25.13
CA LEU A 114 2.19 8.43 -25.78
C LEU A 114 1.35 7.64 -24.77
N ALA A 115 1.98 7.02 -23.77
CA ALA A 115 1.30 6.32 -22.69
C ALA A 115 0.47 7.28 -21.83
N LYS A 116 1.02 8.44 -21.47
CA LYS A 116 0.27 9.49 -20.74
C LYS A 116 -0.90 10.05 -21.54
N GLU A 117 -0.71 10.30 -22.83
CA GLU A 117 -1.79 10.74 -23.73
C GLU A 117 -2.89 9.69 -23.85
N ALA A 118 -2.50 8.41 -23.93
CA ALA A 118 -3.42 7.29 -23.96
C ALA A 118 -4.31 7.25 -22.72
N ALA A 119 -3.73 7.45 -21.53
CA ALA A 119 -4.45 7.36 -20.25
C ALA A 119 -5.59 8.39 -20.15
N LEU A 120 -5.45 9.50 -20.86
CA LEU A 120 -6.43 10.59 -20.88
C LEU A 120 -7.49 10.43 -21.98
N LYS A 121 -7.14 9.82 -23.13
CA LYS A 121 -7.92 9.92 -24.37
C LYS A 121 -8.51 8.61 -24.87
N LEU A 122 -7.93 7.44 -24.54
CA LEU A 122 -8.39 6.15 -25.05
C LEU A 122 -9.65 5.67 -24.29
N LYS A 123 -10.78 5.63 -25.01
CA LYS A 123 -12.07 5.08 -24.53
C LYS A 123 -12.41 3.72 -25.18
N THR A 124 -11.44 3.08 -25.82
CA THR A 124 -11.63 1.80 -26.51
C THR A 124 -11.67 0.63 -25.52
N LYS A 125 -11.99 -0.57 -26.00
CA LYS A 125 -11.82 -1.80 -25.22
C LYS A 125 -10.36 -1.94 -24.77
N ALA A 126 -10.12 -2.44 -23.55
CA ALA A 126 -8.77 -2.70 -23.05
C ALA A 126 -8.09 -3.81 -23.87
N ASP A 127 -6.81 -3.58 -24.17
CA ASP A 127 -5.86 -4.57 -24.68
C ASP A 127 -5.37 -5.53 -23.59
N TYR A 128 -5.48 -5.12 -22.32
CA TYR A 128 -5.15 -5.96 -21.16
C TYR A 128 -6.02 -5.65 -19.95
N SER A 129 -6.59 -6.71 -19.36
CA SER A 129 -7.57 -6.61 -18.26
C SER A 129 -7.35 -7.67 -17.18
N ALA A 130 -6.15 -8.22 -17.04
CA ALA A 130 -5.89 -9.15 -15.95
C ALA A 130 -5.61 -8.37 -14.67
N CYS A 131 -6.50 -8.52 -13.69
CA CYS A 131 -6.42 -7.79 -12.43
C CYS A 131 -5.23 -8.27 -11.57
N PRO A 132 -4.37 -7.37 -11.08
CA PRO A 132 -3.31 -7.74 -10.13
C PRO A 132 -3.86 -8.32 -8.83
N VAL A 133 -3.25 -9.41 -8.34
CA VAL A 133 -3.57 -9.96 -7.02
C VAL A 133 -3.36 -8.91 -5.91
N SER A 134 -2.35 -8.03 -6.05
CA SER A 134 -2.09 -6.93 -5.12
C SER A 134 -3.25 -5.93 -5.05
N TYR A 135 -3.90 -5.63 -6.18
CA TYR A 135 -5.07 -4.76 -6.23
C TYR A 135 -6.23 -5.38 -5.44
N ILE A 136 -6.55 -6.65 -5.70
CA ILE A 136 -7.61 -7.38 -5.00
C ILE A 136 -7.33 -7.44 -3.50
N LYS A 137 -6.11 -7.81 -3.09
CA LYS A 137 -5.72 -7.84 -1.67
C LYS A 137 -5.88 -6.48 -0.98
N THR A 138 -5.50 -5.41 -1.67
CA THR A 138 -5.63 -4.04 -1.16
C THR A 138 -7.10 -3.66 -0.98
N HIS A 139 -7.95 -3.99 -1.95
CA HIS A 139 -9.38 -3.71 -1.88
C HIS A 139 -10.06 -4.51 -0.75
N ILE A 140 -9.79 -5.81 -0.65
CA ILE A 140 -10.29 -6.66 0.44
C ILE A 140 -9.87 -6.11 1.81
N ARG A 141 -8.59 -5.73 1.96
CA ARG A 141 -8.09 -5.16 3.21
C ARG A 141 -8.77 -3.84 3.54
N GLY A 142 -8.94 -2.95 2.55
CA GLY A 142 -9.63 -1.67 2.72
C GLY A 142 -11.08 -1.86 3.18
N THR A 143 -11.82 -2.75 2.52
CA THR A 143 -13.21 -3.09 2.91
C THR A 143 -13.28 -3.72 4.29
N SER A 144 -12.34 -4.62 4.61
CA SER A 144 -12.28 -5.28 5.92
C SER A 144 -12.05 -4.28 7.06
N ILE A 145 -11.13 -3.32 6.86
CA ILE A 145 -10.86 -2.25 7.84
C ILE A 145 -12.08 -1.35 8.01
N LYS A 146 -12.75 -0.97 6.92
CA LYS A 146 -13.98 -0.15 6.98
C LYS A 146 -15.10 -0.84 7.76
N GLU A 147 -15.36 -2.11 7.46
CA GLU A 147 -16.39 -2.88 8.17
C GLU A 147 -16.02 -3.09 9.64
N TRP A 148 -14.74 -3.30 9.94
CA TRP A 148 -14.26 -3.34 11.31
C TRP A 148 -14.47 -1.99 12.02
N HIS A 149 -14.10 -0.87 11.41
CA HIS A 149 -14.32 0.46 11.97
C HIS A 149 -15.80 0.71 12.27
N ARG A 150 -16.69 0.40 11.31
CA ARG A 150 -18.14 0.52 11.50
C ARG A 150 -18.62 -0.26 12.73
N ARG A 151 -18.27 -1.55 12.84
CA ARG A 151 -18.65 -2.38 14.00
C ARG A 151 -18.03 -1.89 15.30
N TYR A 152 -16.83 -1.35 15.24
CA TYR A 152 -16.13 -0.82 16.40
C TYR A 152 -16.81 0.46 16.89
N ASP A 153 -17.20 1.35 15.99
CA ASP A 153 -17.86 2.61 16.32
C ASP A 153 -19.28 2.39 16.86
N ASP A 154 -20.08 1.56 16.19
CA ASP A 154 -21.48 1.25 16.52
C ASP A 154 -21.70 0.60 17.91
N ARG A 155 -20.64 0.04 18.52
CA ARG A 155 -20.75 -0.67 19.80
C ARG A 155 -20.46 0.27 20.97
N GLU A 156 -21.31 0.24 22.00
CA GLU A 156 -21.05 0.95 23.27
C GLU A 156 -19.96 0.28 24.11
N THR A 157 -19.58 -0.96 23.79
CA THR A 157 -18.53 -1.70 24.49
C THR A 157 -17.12 -1.21 24.09
N ALA A 158 -16.13 -1.52 24.94
CA ALA A 158 -14.72 -1.16 24.75
C ALA A 158 -14.41 0.35 24.84
N SER A 159 -15.17 1.11 25.65
CA SER A 159 -14.92 2.54 25.92
C SER A 159 -13.46 2.86 26.29
N VAL A 160 -12.84 2.02 27.14
CA VAL A 160 -11.42 2.16 27.52
C VAL A 160 -10.51 2.02 26.30
N THR A 161 -10.68 0.98 25.49
CA THR A 161 -9.88 0.78 24.27
C THR A 161 -10.08 1.92 23.28
N LYS A 162 -11.30 2.46 23.17
CA LYS A 162 -11.62 3.61 22.31
C LYS A 162 -10.92 4.90 22.73
N ALA A 163 -10.65 5.09 24.02
CA ALA A 163 -9.88 6.24 24.48
C ALA A 163 -8.43 6.21 23.97
N PHE A 164 -7.82 5.03 23.90
CA PHE A 164 -6.46 4.86 23.33
C PHE A 164 -6.47 4.78 21.80
N PHE A 165 -7.50 4.15 21.23
CA PHE A 165 -7.59 3.79 19.82
C PHE A 165 -8.97 4.14 19.27
N PRO A 166 -9.26 5.42 18.99
CA PRO A 166 -10.58 5.85 18.56
C PRO A 166 -10.93 5.37 17.14
N ARG A 167 -9.92 5.22 16.27
CA ARG A 167 -10.10 4.82 14.87
C ARG A 167 -9.33 3.54 14.56
N VAL A 168 -9.98 2.61 13.87
CA VAL A 168 -9.37 1.31 13.54
C VAL A 168 -8.24 1.48 12.53
N GLU A 169 -8.37 2.43 11.60
CA GLU A 169 -7.38 2.71 10.56
C GLU A 169 -6.02 3.11 11.14
N THR A 170 -6.02 3.96 12.18
CA THR A 170 -4.80 4.43 12.86
C THR A 170 -4.34 3.42 13.91
N ALA A 171 -5.25 2.76 14.60
CA ALA A 171 -4.93 1.75 15.61
C ALA A 171 -4.28 0.48 15.04
N TYR A 172 -4.78 -0.05 13.91
CA TYR A 172 -4.30 -1.31 13.34
C TYR A 172 -2.77 -1.39 13.14
N PRO A 173 -2.10 -0.42 12.49
CA PRO A 173 -0.64 -0.46 12.33
C PRO A 173 0.12 -0.35 13.66
N ILE A 174 -0.46 0.29 14.68
CA ILE A 174 0.15 0.41 16.01
C ILE A 174 0.04 -0.93 16.74
N VAL A 175 -1.20 -1.43 16.91
CA VAL A 175 -1.52 -2.66 17.62
C VAL A 175 -0.78 -3.86 17.03
N ARG A 176 -0.67 -3.94 15.70
CA ARG A 176 0.08 -5.02 15.02
C ARG A 176 1.57 -5.06 15.36
N LYS A 177 2.16 -3.92 15.75
CA LYS A 177 3.59 -3.80 16.10
C LYS A 177 3.84 -3.88 17.60
N LEU A 178 2.82 -3.63 18.43
CA LEU A 178 2.93 -3.72 19.88
C LEU A 178 3.02 -5.19 20.30
N LYS A 179 3.92 -5.47 21.25
CA LYS A 179 3.92 -6.74 21.98
C LYS A 179 3.06 -6.54 23.22
N PHE A 180 1.94 -7.26 23.28
CA PHE A 180 1.06 -7.21 24.44
C PHE A 180 1.56 -8.19 25.50
N ASP A 181 1.81 -7.66 26.70
CA ASP A 181 1.88 -8.44 27.92
C ASP A 181 0.59 -8.29 28.72
N GLN A 182 0.51 -9.00 29.85
CA GLN A 182 -0.67 -8.98 30.71
C GLN A 182 -1.03 -7.57 31.18
N THR A 183 -0.03 -6.77 31.58
CA THR A 183 -0.23 -5.41 32.11
C THR A 183 -0.80 -4.50 31.03
N LEU A 184 -0.19 -4.48 29.85
CA LEU A 184 -0.63 -3.65 28.73
C LEU A 184 -2.03 -4.06 28.24
N THR A 185 -2.32 -5.36 28.18
CA THR A 185 -3.66 -5.85 27.83
C THR A 185 -4.71 -5.40 28.86
N GLN A 186 -4.43 -5.52 30.16
CA GLN A 186 -5.34 -5.10 31.20
C GLN A 186 -5.61 -3.59 31.14
N LEU A 187 -4.54 -2.80 31.00
CA LEU A 187 -4.61 -1.34 30.88
C LEU A 187 -5.46 -0.90 29.68
N MET A 188 -5.14 -1.41 28.49
CA MET A 188 -5.77 -0.97 27.23
C MET A 188 -7.21 -1.45 27.07
N THR A 189 -7.63 -2.45 27.84
CA THR A 189 -9.00 -2.99 27.79
C THR A 189 -9.84 -2.64 29.01
N GLY A 190 -9.22 -2.16 30.09
CA GLY A 190 -9.86 -1.97 31.38
C GLY A 190 -10.20 -3.26 32.12
N HIS A 191 -9.81 -4.43 31.61
CA HIS A 191 -10.11 -5.73 32.22
C HIS A 191 -9.03 -6.19 33.21
N GLY A 192 -8.46 -5.25 33.97
CA GLY A 192 -7.47 -5.51 35.00
C GLY A 192 -8.01 -5.45 36.42
N GLY A 193 -7.09 -5.47 37.39
CA GLY A 193 -7.38 -5.31 38.82
C GLY A 193 -7.77 -3.88 39.23
N PHE A 194 -8.36 -3.08 38.33
CA PHE A 194 -8.85 -1.73 38.61
C PHE A 194 -10.12 -1.80 39.47
N LEU A 195 -10.27 -0.96 40.49
CA LEU A 195 -11.45 -1.01 41.36
C LEU A 195 -12.76 -0.84 40.59
N SER A 196 -12.79 -0.01 39.54
CA SER A 196 -13.93 0.11 38.63
C SER A 196 -14.33 -1.21 37.97
N ASN A 197 -13.37 -2.01 37.51
CA ASN A 197 -13.61 -3.32 36.91
C ASN A 197 -14.00 -4.36 37.96
N LEU A 198 -13.31 -4.40 39.11
CA LEU A 198 -13.61 -5.33 40.20
C LEU A 198 -15.01 -5.08 40.80
N TYR A 199 -15.42 -3.82 40.94
CA TYR A 199 -16.77 -3.43 41.36
C TYR A 199 -17.83 -3.92 40.36
N ARG A 200 -17.60 -3.75 39.05
CA ARG A 200 -18.49 -4.27 38.00
C ARG A 200 -18.69 -5.79 38.10
N PHE A 201 -17.65 -6.53 38.49
CA PHE A 201 -17.71 -7.97 38.74
C PHE A 201 -18.16 -8.35 40.16
N LYS A 202 -18.55 -7.39 41.00
CA LYS A 202 -19.01 -7.57 42.38
C LYS A 202 -17.95 -8.23 43.29
N LEU A 203 -16.67 -7.97 43.02
CA LEU A 203 -15.53 -8.42 43.83
C LEU A 203 -15.06 -7.34 44.82
N ARG A 204 -15.56 -6.12 44.68
CA ARG A 204 -15.35 -4.97 45.55
C ARG A 204 -16.66 -4.22 45.72
N ASP A 205 -16.82 -3.55 46.85
CA ASP A 205 -18.05 -2.82 47.20
C ASP A 205 -18.09 -1.39 46.64
N SER A 206 -16.95 -0.87 46.16
CA SER A 206 -16.85 0.48 45.60
C SER A 206 -15.83 0.52 44.46
N PRO A 207 -16.10 1.29 43.39
CA PRO A 207 -15.13 1.60 42.33
C PRO A 207 -14.20 2.77 42.68
N ALA A 208 -14.44 3.47 43.79
CA ALA A 208 -13.78 4.73 44.13
C ALA A 208 -12.27 4.58 44.34
N CYS A 209 -11.51 5.53 43.81
CA CYS A 209 -10.07 5.60 43.89
C CYS A 209 -9.62 6.01 45.31
N PRO A 210 -8.56 5.40 45.87
CA PRO A 210 -8.01 5.83 47.16
C PRO A 210 -7.44 7.25 47.16
N CYS A 211 -7.16 7.84 45.99
CA CYS A 211 -6.64 9.20 45.92
C CYS A 211 -7.71 10.25 46.29
N ASP A 212 -8.96 9.98 45.93
CA ASP A 212 -10.14 10.81 46.18
C ASP A 212 -11.39 10.00 45.83
N SER A 213 -12.30 9.87 46.80
CA SER A 213 -13.53 9.09 46.68
C SER A 213 -14.51 9.58 45.59
N ILE A 214 -14.31 10.78 45.05
CA ILE A 214 -15.13 11.35 43.97
C ILE A 214 -14.86 10.64 42.62
N TYR A 215 -13.65 10.11 42.42
CA TYR A 215 -13.25 9.50 41.15
C TYR A 215 -13.25 7.98 41.23
N ASP A 216 -13.69 7.31 40.17
CA ASP A 216 -13.52 5.86 40.03
C ASP A 216 -12.08 5.53 39.62
N GLU A 217 -11.52 4.46 40.18
CA GLU A 217 -10.22 3.95 39.75
C GLU A 217 -10.34 3.24 38.40
N THR A 218 -10.17 4.00 37.32
CA THR A 218 -10.11 3.51 35.94
C THR A 218 -8.67 3.57 35.40
N PRO A 219 -8.34 2.83 34.31
CA PRO A 219 -7.03 2.94 33.67
C PRO A 219 -6.68 4.38 33.26
N LEU A 220 -7.66 5.12 32.72
CA LEU A 220 -7.46 6.51 32.27
C LEU A 220 -7.21 7.43 33.46
N HIS A 221 -7.99 7.28 34.54
CA HIS A 221 -7.76 8.03 35.77
C HIS A 221 -6.35 7.79 36.33
N ILE A 222 -5.93 6.52 36.46
CA ILE A 222 -4.57 6.18 36.93
C ILE A 222 -3.50 6.85 36.07
N ILE A 223 -3.62 6.75 34.74
CA ILE A 223 -2.61 7.28 33.81
C ILE A 223 -2.59 8.80 33.80
N ALA A 224 -3.74 9.47 33.75
CA ALA A 224 -3.83 10.88 33.39
C ALA A 224 -4.15 11.82 34.57
N GLU A 225 -4.75 11.34 35.65
CA GLU A 225 -5.39 12.22 36.64
C GLU A 225 -5.03 11.89 38.09
N CYS A 226 -4.79 10.61 38.42
CA CYS A 226 -4.68 10.12 39.79
C CYS A 226 -3.50 10.77 40.54
N ALA A 227 -3.79 11.42 41.67
CA ALA A 227 -2.79 12.13 42.47
C ALA A 227 -1.71 11.21 43.03
N ILE A 228 -2.05 9.93 43.29
CA ILE A 228 -1.09 8.92 43.80
C ILE A 228 0.05 8.70 42.81
N PHE A 229 -0.22 8.74 41.50
CA PHE A 229 0.76 8.51 40.44
C PHE A 229 1.24 9.81 39.77
N SER A 230 1.05 10.96 40.44
CA SER A 230 1.37 12.27 39.88
C SER A 230 2.86 12.44 39.58
N ARG A 231 3.74 11.92 40.44
CA ARG A 231 5.19 12.00 40.26
C ARG A 231 5.64 11.15 39.07
N GLU A 232 5.22 9.90 39.00
CA GLU A 232 5.57 8.96 37.92
C GLU A 232 5.05 9.48 36.57
N ARG A 233 3.85 10.08 36.54
CA ARG A 233 3.32 10.75 35.34
C ARG A 233 4.20 11.94 34.94
N GLN A 234 4.56 12.83 35.86
CA GLN A 234 5.42 14.00 35.54
C GLN A 234 6.80 13.60 35.01
N GLU A 235 7.39 12.54 35.57
CA GLU A 235 8.65 11.96 35.07
C GLU A 235 8.49 11.48 33.62
N LEU A 236 7.44 10.73 33.32
CA LEU A 236 7.14 10.26 31.97
C LEU A 236 6.86 11.41 31.00
N GLU A 237 6.04 12.39 31.40
CA GLU A 237 5.72 13.59 30.59
C GLU A 237 6.99 14.37 30.21
N THR A 238 7.94 14.47 31.13
CA THR A 238 9.23 15.11 30.90
C THR A 238 10.07 14.32 29.88
N GLU A 239 10.09 12.99 30.00
CA GLU A 239 10.81 12.10 29.08
C GLU A 239 10.25 12.21 27.65
N ILE A 240 8.92 12.09 27.51
CA ILE A 240 8.26 12.09 26.19
C ILE A 240 8.03 13.50 25.64
N LYS A 241 8.22 14.53 26.47
CA LYS A 241 7.97 15.96 26.17
C LYS A 241 6.52 16.22 25.73
N ILE A 242 5.58 15.52 26.32
CA ILE A 242 4.15 15.62 26.06
C ILE A 242 3.42 15.53 27.39
N GLN A 243 2.49 16.44 27.64
CA GLN A 243 1.60 16.37 28.80
C GLN A 243 0.54 15.29 28.59
N ILE A 244 0.33 14.44 29.59
CA ILE A 244 -0.64 13.35 29.54
C ILE A 244 -1.93 13.83 30.21
N CYS A 245 -2.98 13.97 29.41
CA CYS A 245 -4.35 14.12 29.90
C CYS A 245 -5.29 13.22 29.11
N THR A 246 -6.48 12.96 29.66
CA THR A 246 -7.47 12.02 29.10
C THR A 246 -7.84 12.36 27.66
N GLU A 247 -7.92 13.65 27.29
CA GLU A 247 -8.26 14.12 25.95
C GLU A 247 -7.13 13.91 24.92
N GLU A 248 -5.88 13.90 25.37
CA GLU A 248 -4.68 13.85 24.52
C GLU A 248 -4.12 12.43 24.35
N ILE A 249 -4.56 11.45 25.15
CA ILE A 249 -4.10 10.06 25.05
C ILE A 249 -4.17 9.53 23.62
N LYS A 250 -5.28 9.79 22.90
CA LYS A 250 -5.41 9.38 21.49
C LYS A 250 -4.35 10.00 20.58
N ASN A 251 -4.02 11.28 20.80
CA ASN A 251 -3.03 12.00 19.99
C ASN A 251 -1.62 11.48 20.27
N ILE A 252 -1.32 11.12 21.53
CA ILE A 252 -0.07 10.47 21.91
C ILE A 252 0.08 9.11 21.20
N MET A 253 -1.00 8.34 21.14
CA MET A 253 -0.98 7.02 20.50
C MET A 253 -0.81 7.12 18.97
N GLU A 254 -1.39 8.13 18.33
CA GLU A 254 -1.32 8.34 16.87
C GLU A 254 0.00 8.99 16.42
N ASN A 255 0.57 9.88 17.21
CA ASN A 255 1.81 10.60 16.89
C ASN A 255 3.07 9.85 17.36
N LYS A 256 3.36 8.72 16.71
CA LYS A 256 4.70 8.13 16.84
C LYS A 256 5.72 8.94 16.02
N LYS A 257 6.58 9.69 16.71
CA LYS A 257 7.93 9.98 16.19
C LYS A 257 8.76 8.69 16.17
#